data_AF-A0A1M6D4I0-F1
#
_entry.id   AF-A0A1M6D4I0-F1
#
_cell.length_a   1.000
_cell.length_b   1.000
_cell.length_c   1.000
_cell.angle_alpha   90.00
_cell.angle_beta   90.00
_cell.angle_gamma   90.00
#
_symmetry.space_group_name_H-M   'P 1'
#
loop_
_entity.id
_entity.type
_entity.pdbx_description
1 polymer ?
#
loop_
_entity_poly.entity_id
_entity_poly.type
_entity_poly.pdbx_seq_one_letter_code
_entity_poly.pdbx_strand_id
1 'polypeptide(L)' 'MIHKINEALKYYSYKRQGIMDYINSKDDLTVEEIIENAEELSILEYKITALQVALEN' A
#
# COMPACT_ATOMS: atom_id res chain seq x y z
N MET A 1 6.39 16.19 13.83
CA MET A 1 6.41 14.71 13.75
C MET A 1 5.14 14.20 13.09
N ILE A 2 3.96 14.52 13.66
CA ILE A 2 2.62 14.21 13.09
C ILE A 2 2.49 14.56 11.61
N HIS A 3 2.89 15.76 11.18
CA HIS A 3 2.83 16.15 9.76
C HIS A 3 3.62 15.19 8.85
N LYS A 4 4.79 14.71 9.28
CA LYS A 4 5.60 13.76 8.50
C LYS A 4 4.94 12.38 8.44
N ILE A 5 4.28 11.95 9.51
CA ILE A 5 3.52 10.69 9.56
C ILE A 5 2.33 10.76 8.59
N ASN A 6 1.58 11.87 8.61
CA ASN A 6 0.45 12.06 7.69
C ASN A 6 0.88 12.11 6.21
N GLU A 7 1.99 12.78 5.89
CA GLU A 7 2.54 12.76 4.53
C GLU A 7 2.97 11.35 4.11
N ALA A 8 3.60 10.58 5.01
CA ALA A 8 3.96 9.19 4.73
C ALA A 8 2.72 8.30 4.53
N LEU A 9 1.69 8.45 5.37
CA LEU A 9 0.41 7.75 5.22
C LEU A 9 -0.25 8.06 3.87
N LYS A 10 -0.27 9.34 3.46
CA LYS A 10 -0.79 9.75 2.15
C LYS A 10 0.00 9.12 1.01
N TYR A 11 1.33 9.12 1.09
CA TYR A 11 2.20 8.53 0.07
C TYR A 11 1.98 7.02 -0.08
N TYR A 12 1.98 6.27 1.04
CA TYR A 12 1.79 4.82 0.98
C TYR A 12 0.37 4.44 0.58
N SER A 13 -0.64 5.19 1.02
CA SER A 13 -2.03 4.98 0.60
C SER A 13 -2.21 5.21 -0.90
N TYR A 14 -1.58 6.25 -1.46
CA TYR A 14 -1.58 6.52 -2.89
C TYR A 14 -0.94 5.36 -3.68
N LYS A 15 0.22 4.87 -3.25
CA LYS A 15 0.88 3.72 -3.88
C LYS A 15 0.03 2.47 -3.86
N ARG A 16 -0.53 2.16 -2.68
CA ARG A 16 -1.43 1.01 -2.50
C ARG A 16 -2.62 1.09 -3.45
N GLN A 17 -3.23 2.27 -3.56
CA GLN A 17 -4.34 2.48 -4.49
C GLN A 17 -3.92 2.25 -5.94
N GLY A 18 -2.74 2.74 -6.35
CA GLY A 18 -2.23 2.52 -7.71
C GLY A 18 -2.05 1.03 -8.05
N ILE A 19 -1.60 0.21 -7.10
CA ILE A 19 -1.48 -1.24 -7.28
C ILE A 19 -2.86 -1.89 -7.37
N MET A 20 -3.79 -1.52 -6.49
CA MET A 20 -5.17 -2.01 -6.54
C MET A 20 -5.86 -1.65 -7.86
N ASP A 21 -5.67 -0.42 -8.35
CA ASP A 21 -6.23 0.03 -9.62
C ASP A 21 -5.62 -0.73 -10.79
N TYR A 22 -4.30 -0.98 -10.77
CA TYR A 22 -3.64 -1.83 -11.75
C TYR A 22 -4.25 -3.22 -11.78
N ILE A 23 -4.32 -3.90 -10.63
CA ILE A 23 -4.89 -5.27 -10.54
C ILE A 23 -6.33 -5.29 -11.04
N ASN A 24 -7.17 -4.36 -10.58
CA ASN A 24 -8.58 -4.31 -10.95
C ASN A 24 -8.81 -3.92 -12.41
N SER A 25 -7.83 -3.31 -13.07
CA SER A 25 -7.89 -2.98 -14.50
C SER A 25 -7.54 -4.14 -15.42
N LYS A 26 -7.11 -5.28 -14.86
CA LYS A 26 -6.60 -6.43 -15.61
C LYS A 26 -7.51 -7.65 -15.43
N ASP A 27 -7.67 -8.39 -16.52
CA ASP A 27 -8.37 -9.69 -16.56
C ASP A 27 -7.43 -10.84 -16.96
N ASP A 28 -6.16 -10.54 -17.22
CA ASP A 28 -5.16 -11.43 -17.82
C ASP A 28 -3.86 -11.56 -17.02
N LEU A 29 -3.85 -11.15 -15.74
CA LEU A 29 -2.67 -11.25 -14.89
C LEU A 29 -2.19 -12.70 -14.76
N THR A 30 -0.89 -12.88 -14.90
CA THR A 30 -0.21 -14.14 -14.61
C THR A 30 -0.19 -14.41 -13.11
N VAL A 31 0.04 -15.67 -12.74
CA VAL A 31 0.17 -16.08 -11.33
C VAL A 31 1.33 -15.33 -10.66
N GLU A 32 2.44 -15.18 -11.37
CA GLU A 32 3.62 -14.43 -10.91
C GLU A 32 3.28 -12.97 -10.65
N GLU A 33 2.59 -12.28 -11.56
CA GLU A 33 2.17 -10.89 -11.35
C GLU A 33 1.22 -10.76 -10.16
N ILE A 34 0.30 -11.71 -9.96
CA ILE A 34 -0.60 -11.71 -8.80
C ILE A 34 0.22 -11.82 -7.50
N ILE A 35 1.20 -12.71 -7.46
CA ILE A 35 2.07 -12.90 -6.29
C ILE A 35 2.88 -11.63 -6.01
N GLU A 36 3.54 -11.07 -7.02
CA GLU A 36 4.35 -9.85 -6.87
C GLU A 36 3.53 -8.67 -6.37
N ASN A 37 2.35 -8.44 -6.95
CA ASN A 37 1.46 -7.36 -6.50
C ASN A 37 0.93 -7.59 -5.07
N ALA A 38 0.62 -8.83 -4.70
CA ALA A 38 0.18 -9.17 -3.35
C ALA A 38 1.28 -8.96 -2.29
N GLU A 39 2.54 -9.30 -2.63
CA GLU A 39 3.69 -9.04 -1.76
C GLU A 39 3.91 -7.53 -1.56
N GLU A 40 3.83 -6.74 -2.63
CA GLU A 40 3.98 -5.29 -2.54
C GLU A 40 2.84 -4.65 -1.71
N LEU A 41 1.60 -5.09 -1.89
CA LEU A 41 0.46 -4.67 -1.07
C LEU A 41 0.68 -5.00 0.42
N SER A 42 1.16 -6.19 0.74
CA SER A 42 1.44 -6.61 2.12
C SER A 42 2.48 -5.70 2.80
N ILE A 43 3.54 -5.34 2.09
CA ILE A 43 4.57 -4.41 2.58
C ILE A 43 4.00 -3.02 2.83
N LEU A 44 3.14 -2.53 1.93
CA LEU A 44 2.50 -1.22 2.09
C LEU A 44 1.54 -1.18 3.27
N GLU A 45 0.70 -2.21 3.43
CA GLU A 45 -0.26 -2.30 4.54
C GLU A 45 0.44 -2.38 5.89
N TYR A 46 1.54 -3.14 5.98
CA TYR A 46 2.36 -3.17 7.20
C TYR A 46 2.89 -1.77 7.57
N LYS A 47 3.42 -1.01 6.59
CA LYS A 47 3.91 0.36 6.80
C LYS A 47 2.81 1.31 7.21
N ILE A 48 1.64 1.24 6.56
CA ILE A 48 0.47 2.06 6.89
C ILE A 48 0.03 1.78 8.33
N THR A 49 -0.12 0.51 8.69
CA THR A 49 -0.52 0.08 10.04
C THR A 49 0.46 0.59 11.09
N ALA A 50 1.78 0.43 10.86
CA ALA A 50 2.79 0.92 11.79
C ALA A 50 2.74 2.44 11.99
N LEU A 51 2.48 3.20 10.92
CA LEU A 51 2.34 4.66 10.99
C LEU A 51 1.05 5.09 11.69
N GLN A 52 -0.06 4.36 11.49
CA GLN A 52 -1.31 4.61 12.21
C GLN A 52 -1.13 4.40 13.71
N VAL A 53 -0.50 3.29 14.12
CA VAL A 53 -0.18 3.03 15.53
C VAL A 53 0.71 4.14 16.11
N ALA A 54 1.70 4.61 15.36
CA ALA A 54 2.57 5.72 15.77
C ALA A 54 1.88 7.09 15.80
N LEU A 55 0.72 7.25 15.16
CA LEU A 55 -0.08 8.47 15.19
C LEU A 55 -1.05 8.48 16.38
N GLU A 56 -1.51 7.29 16.80
CA GLU A 56 -2.44 7.09 17.91
C GLU A 56 -1.78 7.13 19.30
N ASN A 57 -0.44 6.99 19.38
CA ASN A 57 0.36 7.01 20.61
C ASN A 57 1.28 8.24 20.69
#